data_AF-A0A8J7CR44-F1
#
_entry.id   AF-A0A8J7CR44-F1
#
_cell.length_a   1.000
_cell.length_b   1.000
_cell.length_c   1.000
_cell.angle_alpha   90.00
_cell.angle_beta   90.00
_cell.angle_gamma   90.00
#
_symmetry.space_group_name_H-M   'P 1'
#
loop_
_entity.id
_entity.type
_entity.pdbx_description
1 polymer ?
#
loop_
_entity_poly.entity_id
_entity_poly.type
_entity_poly.pdbx_seq_one_letter_code
_entity_poly.pdbx_strand_id
1 'polypeptide(L)' 'MKRFIAAVVAGVVLTASFATVLASSYVGNANSRKFHFANCSTLKKMNPANRVNFNSRDEAINAGYIPCKRCKP' A
#
# COMPACT_ATOMS: atom_id res chain seq x y z
N MET A 1 -30.15 6.17 48.48
CA MET A 1 -29.12 6.83 49.33
C MET A 1 -27.75 6.43 48.80
N LYS A 2 -26.95 7.44 48.48
CA LYS A 2 -25.75 7.41 47.65
C LYS A 2 -24.61 6.60 48.32
N ARG A 3 -24.00 5.67 47.59
CA ARG A 3 -22.65 5.15 47.90
C ARG A 3 -21.77 5.42 46.70
N PHE A 4 -21.03 6.52 46.78
CA PHE A 4 -19.89 6.82 45.92
C PHE A 4 -18.69 6.02 46.44
N ILE A 5 -18.06 5.18 45.61
CA ILE A 5 -16.61 4.95 45.63
C ILE A 5 -16.16 4.72 44.19
N ALA A 6 -15.29 5.61 43.73
CA ALA A 6 -14.63 5.57 42.44
C ALA A 6 -13.56 4.47 42.40
N ALA A 7 -13.44 3.76 41.27
CA ALA A 7 -12.21 3.08 40.90
C ALA A 7 -12.06 3.16 39.38
N VAL A 8 -11.31 4.18 39.00
CA VAL A 8 -10.73 4.37 37.67
C VAL A 8 -9.81 3.18 37.42
N VAL A 9 -10.22 2.22 36.58
CA VAL A 9 -9.25 1.32 35.95
C VAL A 9 -8.73 2.03 34.72
N ALA A 10 -7.72 2.84 34.98
CA ALA A 10 -6.79 3.32 33.98
C ALA A 10 -6.08 2.14 33.32
N GLY A 11 -5.76 2.27 32.03
CA GLY A 11 -4.59 1.59 31.48
C GLY A 11 -4.85 0.43 30.52
N VAL A 12 -5.66 0.64 29.47
CA VAL A 12 -5.28 0.10 28.16
C VAL A 12 -5.32 1.26 27.18
N VAL A 13 -4.26 2.09 27.22
CA VAL A 13 -3.95 2.95 26.08
C VAL A 13 -3.42 2.00 24.99
N LEU A 14 -4.35 1.41 24.25
CA LEU A 14 -4.06 0.72 23.00
C LEU A 14 -3.65 1.82 22.02
N THR A 15 -2.40 2.28 22.12
CA THR A 15 -1.78 3.12 21.10
C THR A 15 -1.63 2.24 19.86
N ALA A 16 -2.71 2.13 19.09
CA ALA A 16 -2.66 1.66 17.73
C ALA A 16 -1.68 2.58 17.01
N SER A 17 -0.44 2.08 16.90
CA SER A 17 0.60 2.72 16.13
C SER A 17 0.10 2.65 14.70
N PHE A 18 -0.49 3.74 14.23
CA PHE A 18 -0.79 3.92 12.82
C PHE A 18 0.56 3.97 12.12
N ALA A 19 1.08 2.79 11.78
CA ALA A 19 2.10 2.67 10.76
C ALA A 19 1.45 3.27 9.52
N THR A 20 1.78 4.53 9.23
CA THR A 20 1.54 5.12 7.92
C THR A 20 2.38 4.31 6.96
N VAL A 21 1.81 3.19 6.49
CA VAL A 21 2.37 2.39 5.42
C VAL A 21 2.46 3.37 4.27
N LEU A 22 3.65 3.90 4.04
CA LEU A 22 4.03 4.55 2.80
C LEU A 22 4.01 3.44 1.75
N ALA A 23 2.81 2.97 1.43
CA ALA A 23 2.57 1.94 0.45
C ALA A 23 3.08 2.55 -0.84
N SER A 24 4.30 2.15 -1.22
CA SER A 24 4.84 2.47 -2.52
C SER A 24 3.85 1.87 -3.52
N SER A 25 2.98 2.71 -4.08
CA SER A 25 1.93 2.20 -4.96
C SER A 25 2.58 1.67 -6.22
N TYR A 26 2.55 0.35 -6.37
CA TYR A 26 3.05 -0.32 -7.57
C TYR A 26 1.94 -0.31 -8.60
N VAL A 27 2.25 0.14 -9.81
CA VAL A 27 1.28 0.22 -10.91
C VAL A 27 1.73 -0.70 -12.05
N GLY A 28 0.96 -1.77 -12.25
CA GLY A 28 1.04 -2.71 -13.35
C GLY A 28 0.38 -2.19 -14.63
N ASN A 29 0.85 -2.70 -15.77
CA ASN A 29 0.20 -2.59 -17.06
C ASN A 29 -0.40 -3.95 -17.44
N ALA A 30 -1.72 -4.05 -17.56
CA ALA A 30 -2.43 -5.30 -17.82
C ALA A 30 -1.99 -6.01 -19.12
N ASN A 31 -1.62 -5.25 -20.16
CA ASN A 31 -1.23 -5.80 -21.46
C ASN A 31 0.21 -6.33 -21.45
N SER A 32 1.16 -5.52 -20.96
CA SER A 32 2.59 -5.88 -20.99
C SER A 32 3.04 -6.70 -19.78
N ARG A 33 2.18 -6.83 -18.76
CA ARG A 33 2.47 -7.48 -17.48
C ARG A 33 3.71 -6.90 -16.78
N LYS A 34 4.01 -5.62 -17.01
CA LYS A 34 5.11 -4.91 -16.33
C LYS A 34 4.56 -4.01 -15.23
N PHE A 35 5.24 -3.95 -14.09
CA PHE A 35 4.87 -3.02 -13.02
C PHE A 35 5.96 -1.97 -12.75
N HIS A 36 5.53 -0.85 -12.18
CA HIS A 36 6.29 0.39 -12.07
C HIS A 36 6.03 1.06 -10.71
N PHE A 37 6.99 1.85 -10.22
CA PHE A 37 6.68 2.89 -9.23
C PHE A 37 5.80 4.00 -9.85
N ALA A 38 5.01 4.67 -9.01
CA ALA A 38 4.15 5.80 -9.40
C ALA A 38 4.90 6.96 -10.10
N ASN A 39 6.19 7.15 -9.80
CA ASN A 39 7.02 8.21 -10.39
C ASN A 39 7.70 7.80 -11.72
N CYS A 40 7.48 6.60 -12.23
CA CYS A 40 8.16 6.12 -13.43
C CYS A 40 7.77 6.91 -14.68
N SER A 41 8.75 7.36 -15.46
CA SER A 41 8.52 8.11 -16.71
C SER A 41 7.73 7.30 -17.76
N THR A 42 7.86 5.97 -17.79
CA THR A 42 7.08 5.12 -18.70
C THR A 42 5.64 4.96 -18.24
N LEU A 43 5.37 5.05 -16.94
CA LEU A 43 4.01 5.03 -16.40
C LEU A 43 3.22 6.27 -16.85
N LYS A 44 3.87 7.44 -16.95
CA LYS A 44 3.24 8.66 -17.46
C LYS A 44 2.69 8.51 -18.88
N LYS A 45 3.33 7.68 -19.71
CA LYS A 45 2.91 7.39 -21.09
C LYS A 45 1.95 6.19 -21.18
N MET A 46 1.68 5.52 -20.06
CA MET A 46 0.81 4.36 -20.00
C MET A 46 -0.65 4.79 -20.05
N ASN A 47 -1.43 4.16 -20.95
CA ASN A 47 -2.88 4.30 -20.99
C ASN A 47 -3.48 3.98 -19.60
N PRO A 48 -4.21 4.92 -18.96
CA PRO A 48 -4.85 4.72 -17.67
C PRO A 48 -5.75 3.49 -17.60
N ALA A 49 -6.43 3.13 -18.69
CA ALA A 49 -7.33 1.97 -18.74
C ALA A 49 -6.60 0.63 -18.54
N ASN A 50 -5.29 0.59 -18.79
CA ASN A 50 -4.49 -0.62 -18.62
C ASN A 50 -3.78 -0.67 -17.26
N ARG A 51 -4.02 0.28 -16.35
CA ARG A 51 -3.35 0.35 -15.05
C ARG A 51 -3.99 -0.61 -14.06
N VAL A 52 -3.15 -1.36 -13.36
CA VAL A 52 -3.53 -2.26 -12.25
C VAL A 52 -2.71 -1.85 -11.03
N ASN A 53 -3.35 -1.58 -9.90
CA ASN A 53 -2.64 -1.18 -8.69
C ASN A 53 -2.34 -2.41 -7.83
N PHE A 54 -1.15 -2.44 -7.22
CA PHE A 54 -0.74 -3.43 -6.23
C PHE A 54 -0.25 -2.72 -4.97
N ASN A 55 -0.51 -3.36 -3.82
CA ASN A 55 -0.13 -2.88 -2.50
C ASN A 55 1.32 -3.24 -2.16
N SER A 56 1.87 -4.28 -2.78
CA SER A 56 3.25 -4.70 -2.60
C SER A 56 3.90 -5.20 -3.89
N ARG A 57 5.23 -5.25 -3.87
CA ARG A 57 6.04 -5.84 -4.94
C ARG A 57 5.69 -7.32 -5.12
N ASP A 58 5.58 -8.05 -4.02
CA ASP A 58 5.31 -9.48 -4.02
C ASP A 58 3.90 -9.77 -4.56
N GLU A 59 2.91 -8.92 -4.26
CA GLU A 59 1.58 -9.02 -4.86
C GLU A 59 1.65 -8.92 -6.39
N ALA A 60 2.40 -7.95 -6.92
CA ALA A 60 2.59 -7.81 -8.36
C ALA A 60 3.29 -9.03 -8.99
N ILE A 61 4.35 -9.54 -8.33
CA ILE A 61 5.10 -10.72 -8.79
C ILE A 61 4.22 -11.98 -8.75
N ASN A 62 3.51 -12.21 -7.65
CA ASN A 62 2.60 -13.34 -7.49
C ASN A 62 1.41 -13.27 -8.46
N ALA A 63 0.98 -12.06 -8.81
CA ALA A 63 0.00 -11.82 -9.88
C ALA A 63 0.59 -12.05 -11.28
N GLY A 64 1.88 -12.39 -11.43
CA GLY A 64 2.53 -12.68 -12.71
C GLY A 64 3.00 -11.43 -13.46
N TYR A 65 3.36 -10.36 -12.77
CA TYR A 65 3.95 -9.16 -13.36
C TYR A 65 5.47 -9.13 -13.15
N ILE A 66 6.18 -8.51 -14.09
CA ILE A 66 7.64 -8.38 -14.11
C ILE A 66 8.04 -6.94 -13.77
N PRO A 67 9.06 -6.70 -12.94
CA PRO A 67 9.49 -5.34 -12.61
C PRO A 67 10.01 -4.60 -13.84
N CYS A 68 9.68 -3.33 -13.94
CA CYS A 68 10.24 -2.46 -14.98
C CYS A 68 11.76 -2.32 -14.79
N LYS A 69 12.54 -2.68 -15.82
CA LYS A 69 14.01 -2.56 -15.80
C LYS A 69 14.53 -1.12 -15.62
N ARG A 70 13.70 -0.10 -15.92
CA ARG A 70 14.08 1.33 -15.82
C ARG A 70 13.93 1.86 -14.40
N CYS A 71 12.73 1.77 -13.81
CA CYS A 71 12.53 2.26 -12.44
C CYS A 71 12.87 1.24 -11.36
N LYS A 72 13.12 -0.02 -11.74
CA LYS A 72 13.50 -1.14 -10.85
C LYS A 72 12.68 -1.17 -9.55
N PRO A 73 11.34 -1.17 -9.67
CA PRO A 73 10.46 -1.32 -8.53
C PRO A 73 10.63 -2.69 -7.91
#